data_AF-A0A2J6W0K0-F1
#
_entry.id   AF-A0A2J6W0K0-F1
#
_cell.length_a   1.000
_cell.length_b   1.000
_cell.length_c   1.000
_cell.angle_alpha   90.00
_cell.angle_beta   90.00
_cell.angle_gamma   90.00
#
_symmetry.space_group_name_H-M   'P 1'
#
loop_
_entity.id
_entity.type
_entity.pdbx_description
1 polymer ?
#
loop_
_entity_poly.entity_id
_entity_poly.type
_entity_poly.pdbx_seq_one_letter_code
_entity_poly.pdbx_strand_id
1 'polypeptide(L)' 'MRHRKKRWKKVGKYKVKTAELRKMQREELEKTLKDTLSELSVLRHKSFTGSLDNPARIRQLRKNVARILTILNESKSR' A
#
# COMPACT_ATOMS: atom_id res chain seq x y z
N MET A 1 -5.27 -24.43 27.38
CA MET A 1 -5.29 -23.00 27.01
C MET A 1 -4.36 -22.74 25.80
N ARG A 2 -4.88 -22.65 24.57
CA ARG A 2 -4.06 -22.34 23.39
C ARG A 2 -3.83 -20.83 23.27
N HIS A 3 -2.62 -20.40 23.60
CA HIS A 3 -2.10 -19.05 23.41
C HIS A 3 -2.06 -18.69 21.91
N ARG A 4 -3.19 -18.30 21.30
CA ARG A 4 -3.29 -17.85 19.90
C ARG A 4 -3.22 -16.32 19.77
N LYS A 5 -2.48 -15.64 20.65
CA LYS A 5 -2.39 -14.17 20.66
C LYS A 5 -0.97 -13.69 20.45
N LYS A 6 -0.35 -13.94 19.28
CA LYS A 6 0.93 -13.28 18.92
C LYS A 6 1.28 -13.25 17.42
N ARG A 7 0.34 -13.50 16.49
CA ARG A 7 0.64 -13.50 15.03
C ARG A 7 0.48 -12.14 14.33
N TRP A 8 -0.03 -11.10 15.02
CA TRP A 8 -0.42 -9.84 14.37
C TRP A 8 0.59 -8.70 14.52
N LYS A 9 1.67 -8.85 15.30
CA LYS A 9 2.64 -7.76 15.55
C LYS A 9 3.71 -7.59 14.47
N LYS A 10 3.56 -8.19 13.29
CA LYS A 10 4.43 -7.93 12.12
C LYS A 10 3.61 -7.33 10.98
N VAL A 11 2.88 -6.24 11.26
CA VAL A 11 2.30 -5.43 10.17
C VAL A 11 3.46 -4.65 9.56
N GLY A 12 4.02 -5.22 8.49
CA GLY A 12 5.39 -5.00 8.02
C GLY A 12 5.76 -3.59 7.54
N LYS A 13 7.08 -3.42 7.48
CA LYS A 13 7.95 -2.31 7.05
C LYS A 13 7.49 -1.45 5.85
N TYR A 14 6.43 -1.83 5.14
CA TYR A 14 6.02 -1.29 3.83
C TYR A 14 4.52 -0.94 3.74
N LYS A 15 3.79 -1.01 4.86
CA LYS A 15 2.39 -0.58 4.93
C LYS A 15 2.34 0.92 5.24
N VAL A 16 1.80 1.71 4.30
CA VAL A 16 1.52 3.13 4.57
C VAL A 16 0.38 3.23 5.59
N LYS A 17 0.58 4.04 6.63
CA LYS A 17 -0.45 4.26 7.66
C LYS A 17 -1.46 5.28 7.14
N THR A 18 -2.74 4.98 7.37
CA THR A 18 -3.85 5.87 6.99
C THR A 18 -3.77 7.24 7.66
N ALA A 19 -3.27 7.29 8.90
CA ALA A 19 -3.08 8.53 9.64
C ALA A 19 -2.04 9.47 8.99
N GLU A 20 -1.01 8.93 8.34
CA GLU A 20 0.01 9.72 7.65
C GLU A 20 -0.57 10.26 6.33
N LEU A 21 -1.29 9.43 5.58
CA LEU A 21 -1.96 9.84 4.34
C LEU A 21 -2.99 10.96 4.55
N ARG A 22 -3.72 10.96 5.66
CA ARG A 22 -4.70 12.03 5.96
C ARG A 22 -4.06 13.39 6.26
N LYS A 23 -2.77 13.44 6.58
CA LYS A 23 -2.03 14.68 6.86
C LYS A 23 -1.37 15.26 5.61
N MET A 24 -1.23 14.46 4.55
CA MET A 24 -0.62 14.88 3.30
C MET A 24 -1.56 15.79 2.50
N GLN A 25 -0.97 16.68 1.72
CA GLN A 25 -1.73 17.48 0.77
C GLN A 25 -2.24 16.62 -0.39
N ARG A 26 -3.29 17.09 -1.07
CA ARG A 26 -3.89 16.37 -2.20
C ARG A 26 -2.86 16.03 -3.28
N GLU A 27 -2.01 16.99 -3.64
CA GLU A 27 -0.97 16.83 -4.66
C GLU A 27 0.08 15.78 -4.24
N GLU A 28 0.45 15.76 -2.96
CA GLU A 28 1.35 14.75 -2.41
C GLU A 28 0.73 13.35 -2.43
N LEU A 29 -0.58 13.25 -2.15
CA LEU A 29 -1.31 11.98 -2.25
C LEU A 29 -1.37 11.47 -3.69
N GLU A 30 -1.62 12.35 -4.66
CA GLU A 30 -1.62 12.01 -6.09
C GLU A 30 -0.22 11.59 -6.56
N LYS A 31 0.84 12.26 -6.10
CA LYS A 31 2.23 11.86 -6.36
C LYS A 31 2.53 10.48 -5.77
N THR A 32 2.21 10.28 -4.50
CA THR A 32 2.39 9.00 -3.80
C THR A 32 1.62 7.88 -4.48
N LEU A 33 0.42 8.16 -4.99
CA LEU A 33 -0.38 7.22 -5.77
C LEU A 33 0.33 6.81 -7.06
N LYS A 34 0.85 7.77 -7.84
CA LYS A 34 1.60 7.50 -9.08
C LYS A 34 2.85 6.64 -8.80
N ASP A 35 3.60 6.99 -7.76
CA ASP A 35 4.80 6.23 -7.37
C ASP A 35 4.45 4.80 -6.97
N THR A 36 3.39 4.62 -6.18
CA THR A 36 2.92 3.30 -5.73
C THR A 36 2.42 2.45 -6.91
N LEU A 37 1.78 3.06 -7.90
CA LEU A 37 1.33 2.40 -9.13
C LEU A 37 2.50 2.00 -10.02
N SER A 38 3.50 2.86 -10.17
CA SER A 38 4.72 2.56 -10.93
C SER A 38 5.45 1.37 -10.32
N GLU A 39 5.65 1.36 -9.00
CA GLU A 39 6.25 0.24 -8.29
C GLU A 39 5.44 -1.05 -8.50
N LEU A 40 4.11 -0.96 -8.43
CA LEU A 40 3.23 -2.11 -8.64
C LEU A 40 3.36 -2.67 -10.07
N SER A 41 3.47 -1.81 -11.09
CA SER A 41 3.65 -2.22 -12.48
C SER A 41 4.97 -2.96 -12.69
N VAL A 42 6.07 -2.42 -12.13
CA VAL A 42 7.39 -3.09 -12.18
C VAL A 42 7.33 -4.47 -11.52
N LEU A 43 6.72 -4.58 -10.34
CA LEU A 43 6.63 -5.87 -9.64
C LEU A 43 5.70 -6.86 -10.36
N ARG A 44 4.64 -6.38 -11.02
CA ARG A 44 3.78 -7.24 -11.87
C ARG A 44 4.53 -7.76 -13.08
N HIS A 45 5.32 -6.91 -13.73
CA HIS A 45 6.18 -7.35 -14.82
C HIS A 45 7.20 -8.39 -14.36
N LYS A 46 7.88 -8.16 -13.22
CA LYS A 46 8.79 -9.13 -12.61
C LYS A 46 8.10 -10.45 -12.22
N SER A 47 6.84 -10.36 -11.77
CA SER A 47 6.02 -11.54 -11.46
C SER A 47 5.75 -12.37 -12.69
N PHE A 48 5.55 -11.73 -13.85
CA PHE A 48 5.33 -12.41 -15.12
C PHE A 48 6.61 -13.08 -15.62
N THR A 49 7.77 -12.41 -15.50
CA THR A 49 9.07 -12.96 -15.90
C THR A 49 9.65 -13.98 -14.92
N GLY A 50 8.98 -14.27 -13.81
CA GLY A 50 9.44 -15.23 -12.79
C GLY A 50 10.61 -14.74 -11.92
N SER A 51 11.02 -13.48 -12.03
CA SER A 51 12.16 -12.88 -11.31
C SER A 51 11.72 -12.05 -10.10
N LEU A 52 10.62 -12.45 -9.45
CA LEU A 52 10.03 -11.74 -8.33
C LEU A 52 10.49 -12.29 -6.97
N ASP A 53 11.30 -11.52 -6.25
CA ASP A 53 11.81 -11.93 -4.94
C ASP A 53 10.77 -11.86 -3.82
N ASN A 54 9.81 -10.91 -3.90
CA ASN A 54 8.86 -10.66 -2.82
C ASN A 54 7.40 -10.51 -3.31
N PRO A 55 6.66 -11.63 -3.41
CA PRO A 55 5.23 -11.63 -3.77
C PRO A 55 4.34 -10.86 -2.79
N ALA A 56 4.71 -10.80 -1.51
CA ALA A 56 3.91 -10.11 -0.49
C ALA A 56 3.88 -8.59 -0.72
N ARG A 57 4.90 -8.03 -1.38
CA ARG A 57 4.98 -6.60 -1.70
C ARG A 57 3.87 -6.17 -2.66
N ILE A 58 3.55 -6.98 -3.67
CA ILE A 58 2.42 -6.72 -4.60
C ILE A 58 1.11 -6.56 -3.82
N ARG A 59 0.84 -7.46 -2.87
CA ARG A 59 -0.36 -7.39 -2.02
C ARG A 59 -0.37 -6.13 -1.15
N GLN A 60 0.78 -5.70 -0.64
CA GLN A 60 0.91 -4.49 0.16
C GLN A 60 0.66 -3.23 -0.68
N LEU A 61 1.30 -3.11 -1.84
CA LEU A 61 1.11 -1.99 -2.76
C LEU A 61 -0.33 -1.85 -3.21
N ARG A 62 -1.02 -2.95 -3.58
CA ARG A 62 -2.46 -2.94 -3.90
C ARG A 62 -3.30 -2.34 -2.77
N LYS A 63 -3.00 -2.70 -1.52
CA LYS A 63 -3.69 -2.15 -0.34
C LYS A 63 -3.32 -0.68 -0.09
N ASN A 64 -2.10 -0.26 -0.40
CA ASN A 64 -1.69 1.13 -0.26
C ASN A 64 -2.40 2.00 -1.31
N VAL A 65 -2.43 1.59 -2.57
CA VAL A 65 -3.20 2.24 -3.65
C VAL A 65 -4.67 2.43 -3.23
N ALA A 66 -5.32 1.36 -2.76
CA ALA A 66 -6.71 1.43 -2.33
C ALA A 66 -6.92 2.47 -1.21
N ARG A 67 -6.04 2.52 -0.20
CA ARG A 67 -6.14 3.51 0.90
C ARG A 67 -5.98 4.95 0.41
N ILE A 68 -5.03 5.19 -0.48
CA ILE A 68 -4.78 6.53 -1.03
C ILE A 68 -6.00 6.99 -1.83
N LEU A 69 -6.54 6.13 -2.70
CA LEU A 69 -7.76 6.42 -3.46
C LEU A 69 -8.97 6.69 -2.56
N THR A 70 -9.13 5.92 -1.48
CA THR A 70 -10.20 6.17 -0.50
C THR A 70 -10.09 7.56 0.11
N ILE A 71 -8.90 7.97 0.56
CA ILE A 71 -8.68 9.29 1.17
C ILE A 71 -8.90 10.42 0.16
N LEU A 72 -8.39 10.27 -1.07
CA LEU A 72 -8.63 11.24 -2.15
C LEU A 72 -10.12 11.43 -2.44
N ASN A 73 -10.91 10.36 -2.34
CA ASN A 73 -12.36 10.42 -2.51
C ASN A 73 -13.07 11.02 -1.28
N GLU A 74 -12.65 10.67 -0.05
CA GLU A 74 -13.12 11.29 1.20
C GLU A 74 -12.94 12.81 1.16
N SER A 75 -11.81 13.31 0.66
CA SER A 75 -11.53 14.75 0.51
C SER A 75 -12.36 15.44 -0.57
N LYS A 76 -12.86 14.71 -1.58
CA LYS A 76 -13.69 15.28 -2.66
C LYS A 76 -15.15 15.43 -2.26
N SER A 77 -15.63 14.57 -1.37
CA SER A 77 -17.05 14.48 -0.96
C SER A 77 -17.37 15.25 0.32
N ARG A 78 -16.41 15.98 0.89
CA ARG A 78 -16.59 16.84 2.06
C ARG A 78 -16.74 18.28 1.59
#